data_AF-A0A8A1M3S5-F1
#
_entry.id   AF-A0A8A1M3S5-F1
#
_cell.length_a   1.000
_cell.length_b   1.000
_cell.length_c   1.000
_cell.angle_alpha   90.00
_cell.angle_beta   90.00
_cell.angle_gamma   90.00
#
_symmetry.space_group_name_H-M   'P 1'
#
loop_
_entity.id
_entity.type
_entity.pdbx_description
1 polymer ?
#
loop_
_entity_poly.entity_id
_entity_poly.type
_entity_poly.pdbx_seq_one_letter_code
_entity_poly.pdbx_strand_id
1 'polypeptide(L)'
;VFFYEGSRTFFRVALAIFKSSEKEILSLSDPMEIFQVVQSAPKKLIDASALVDECFTRRFRLTQARVEELRAARRTAIREEKDRLSMLASRGNAQSGSNGLSTARATTPLPTSWRNLKHTFK
;
A
#
# COMPACT_ATOMS: atom_id res chain seq x y z
N VAL A 1 -23.46 -5.40 -1.10
CA VAL A 1 -22.60 -4.49 -1.89
C VAL A 1 -21.38 -5.19 -2.48
N PHE A 2 -20.48 -5.76 -1.66
CA PHE A 2 -19.22 -6.33 -2.15
C PHE A 2 -19.41 -7.40 -3.25
N PHE A 3 -20.28 -8.38 -3.04
CA PHE A 3 -20.52 -9.45 -4.01
C PHE A 3 -21.19 -9.00 -5.32
N TYR A 4 -21.74 -7.78 -5.36
CA TYR A 4 -22.37 -7.21 -6.54
C TYR A 4 -21.42 -6.26 -7.29
N GLU A 5 -20.71 -5.40 -6.57
CA GLU A 5 -19.80 -4.41 -7.17
C GLU A 5 -18.36 -4.91 -7.37
N GLY A 6 -17.99 -6.01 -6.72
CA GLY A 6 -16.67 -6.61 -6.79
C GLY A 6 -15.61 -5.94 -5.89
N SER A 7 -14.34 -6.15 -6.22
CA SER A 7 -13.22 -5.81 -5.34
C SER A 7 -12.95 -4.32 -5.18
N ARG A 8 -13.54 -3.44 -6.01
CA ARG A 8 -13.48 -1.98 -5.81
C ARG A 8 -14.08 -1.53 -4.48
N THR A 9 -15.07 -2.26 -3.95
CA THR A 9 -15.73 -1.91 -2.69
C THR A 9 -14.75 -1.87 -1.53
N PHE A 10 -13.76 -2.79 -1.48
CA PHE A 10 -12.74 -2.78 -0.43
C PHE A 10 -11.96 -1.48 -0.37
N PHE A 11 -11.61 -0.92 -1.54
CA PHE A 11 -10.88 0.34 -1.59
C PHE A 11 -11.76 1.53 -1.22
N ARG A 12 -13.05 1.51 -1.58
CA ARG A 12 -13.99 2.57 -1.18
C ARG A 12 -14.16 2.59 0.34
N VAL A 13 -14.33 1.42 0.95
CA VAL A 13 -14.38 1.27 2.41
C VAL A 13 -13.07 1.76 3.03
N ALA A 14 -11.91 1.26 2.58
CA ALA A 14 -10.62 1.70 3.11
C ALA A 14 -10.42 3.22 3.02
N LEU A 15 -10.80 3.85 1.90
CA LEU A 15 -10.72 5.29 1.72
C LEU A 15 -11.65 6.06 2.66
N ALA A 16 -12.86 5.55 2.92
CA ALA A 16 -13.76 6.15 3.91
C ALA A 16 -13.18 6.07 5.32
N ILE A 17 -12.60 4.92 5.70
CA ILE A 17 -11.89 4.77 6.99
C ILE A 17 -10.76 5.79 7.10
N PHE A 18 -9.88 5.86 6.10
CA PHE A 18 -8.79 6.84 6.10
C PHE A 18 -9.27 8.28 6.13
N LYS A 19 -10.42 8.58 5.49
CA LYS A 19 -10.98 9.92 5.50
C LYS A 19 -11.48 10.30 6.88
N SER A 20 -12.10 9.37 7.61
CA SER A 20 -12.54 9.60 8.99
C SER A 20 -11.37 9.90 9.95
N SER A 21 -10.20 9.29 9.71
CA SER A 21 -8.98 9.48 10.50
C SER A 21 -7.98 10.48 9.90
N GLU A 22 -8.33 11.19 8.83
CA GLU A 22 -7.40 12.05 8.08
C GLU A 22 -6.74 13.11 8.97
N LYS A 23 -7.51 13.78 9.81
CA LYS A 23 -7.00 14.82 10.72
C LYS A 23 -5.99 14.25 11.72
N GLU A 24 -6.29 13.07 12.27
CA GLU A 24 -5.43 12.37 13.22
C GLU A 24 -4.12 11.95 12.52
N ILE A 25 -4.20 11.37 11.32
CA ILE A 25 -3.02 10.99 10.53
C ILE A 25 -2.16 12.20 10.15
N LEU A 26 -2.76 13.30 9.69
CA LEU A 26 -2.02 14.50 9.25
C LEU A 26 -1.39 15.28 10.41
N SER A 27 -1.88 15.10 11.64
CA SER A 27 -1.28 15.71 12.83
C SER A 27 0.02 15.04 13.27
N LEU A 28 0.29 13.82 12.79
CA LEU A 28 1.43 13.02 13.19
C LEU A 28 2.55 13.08 12.16
N SER A 29 3.79 13.13 12.63
CA SER A 29 4.98 13.18 11.77
C SER A 29 5.76 11.87 11.78
N ASP A 30 5.64 11.07 12.83
CA ASP A 30 6.38 9.82 12.98
C ASP A 30 5.61 8.62 12.38
N PRO A 31 6.25 7.77 11.56
CA PRO A 31 5.60 6.61 10.97
C PRO A 31 5.05 5.59 11.98
N MET A 32 5.65 5.46 13.17
CA MET A 32 5.15 4.51 14.18
C MET A 32 3.78 4.94 14.71
N GLU A 33 3.62 6.23 14.99
CA GLU A 33 2.35 6.80 15.46
C GLU A 33 1.28 6.74 14.38
N ILE A 34 1.63 7.06 13.13
CA ILE A 34 0.71 6.95 11.98
C ILE A 34 0.19 5.51 11.85
N PHE A 35 1.06 4.52 11.97
CA PHE A 35 0.66 3.11 11.88
C PHE A 35 -0.34 2.72 12.98
N GLN A 36 -0.13 3.19 14.21
CA GLN A 36 -1.05 2.94 15.33
C GLN A 36 -2.43 3.56 15.08
N VAL A 37 -2.49 4.79 14.56
CA VAL A 37 -3.76 5.43 14.19
C VAL A 37 -4.47 4.62 13.11
N VAL A 38 -3.78 4.22 12.05
CA VAL A 38 -4.35 3.41 10.97
C VAL A 38 -4.90 2.07 11.47
N GLN A 39 -4.22 1.43 12.43
CA GLN A 39 -4.70 0.17 13.01
C GLN A 39 -5.87 0.35 13.98
N SER A 40 -5.96 1.49 14.65
CA SER A 40 -7.05 1.78 15.59
C SER A 40 -8.30 2.33 14.90
N ALA A 41 -8.17 2.95 13.73
CA ALA A 41 -9.26 3.58 13.00
C ALA A 41 -10.47 2.66 12.73
N PRO A 42 -10.30 1.41 12.24
CA PRO A 42 -11.43 0.51 12.02
C PRO A 42 -12.21 0.18 13.29
N LYS A 43 -11.54 0.19 14.46
CA LYS A 43 -12.16 -0.14 15.75
C LYS A 43 -13.09 0.98 16.25
N LYS A 44 -12.92 2.21 15.75
CA LYS A 44 -13.74 3.37 16.11
C LYS A 44 -15.05 3.44 15.30
N LEU A 45 -15.23 2.58 14.29
CA LEU A 45 -16.38 2.57 13.38
C LEU A 45 -17.52 1.73 13.97
N ILE A 46 -18.35 2.37 14.79
CA ILE A 46 -19.48 1.71 15.46
C ILE A 46 -20.73 1.75 14.56
N ASP A 47 -20.88 2.76 13.71
CA ASP A 47 -21.99 2.91 12.77
C ASP A 47 -21.60 2.48 11.35
N ALA A 48 -22.05 1.27 10.97
CA ALA A 48 -21.83 0.72 9.64
C ALA A 48 -22.67 1.41 8.55
N SER A 49 -23.84 1.96 8.89
CA SER A 49 -24.74 2.60 7.92
C SER A 49 -24.13 3.92 7.46
N ALA A 50 -23.68 4.74 8.40
CA ALA A 50 -22.97 5.99 8.08
C ALA A 50 -21.70 5.75 7.25
N LEU A 51 -20.95 4.69 7.57
CA LEU A 51 -19.75 4.31 6.80
C LEU A 51 -20.09 3.94 5.36
N VAL A 52 -21.15 3.16 5.15
CA VAL A 52 -21.60 2.76 3.81
C VAL A 52 -22.01 3.99 3.01
N ASP A 53 -22.79 4.90 3.58
CA ASP A 53 -23.21 6.13 2.91
C ASP A 53 -21.99 6.98 2.50
N GLU A 54 -20.99 7.09 3.38
CA GLU A 54 -19.76 7.82 3.08
C GLU A 54 -18.97 7.18 1.92
N CYS A 55 -18.90 5.84 1.86
CA CYS A 55 -18.28 5.10 0.75
C CYS A 55 -18.94 5.39 -0.61
N PHE A 56 -20.25 5.71 -0.60
CA PHE A 56 -21.03 5.96 -1.81
C PHE A 56 -21.05 7.41 -2.28
N THR A 57 -20.52 8.33 -1.49
CA THR A 57 -20.37 9.75 -1.86
C THR A 57 -19.52 9.92 -3.13
N ARG A 58 -19.86 10.93 -3.96
CA ARG A 58 -19.16 11.29 -5.23
C ARG A 58 -17.64 11.53 -5.09
N ARG A 59 -17.11 11.60 -3.86
CA ARG A 59 -15.69 11.81 -3.58
C ARG A 59 -14.82 10.57 -3.86
N PHE A 60 -15.40 9.36 -3.85
CA PHE A 60 -14.65 8.10 -4.05
C PHE A 60 -15.04 7.39 -5.35
N ARG A 61 -14.93 8.07 -6.51
CA ARG A 61 -15.21 7.48 -7.83
C ARG A 61 -14.08 6.56 -8.29
N LEU A 62 -13.93 5.44 -7.61
CA LEU A 62 -12.99 4.39 -7.99
C LEU A 62 -13.72 3.34 -8.84
N THR A 63 -13.41 3.29 -10.14
CA THR A 63 -13.97 2.29 -11.05
C THR A 63 -13.20 0.97 -10.93
N GLN A 64 -13.88 -0.15 -11.22
CA GLN A 64 -13.27 -1.47 -11.19
C GLN A 64 -12.11 -1.57 -12.19
N ALA A 65 -12.29 -1.05 -13.40
CA ALA A 65 -11.26 -0.98 -14.43
C ALA A 65 -10.01 -0.20 -13.96
N ARG A 66 -10.20 0.92 -13.25
CA ARG A 66 -9.07 1.69 -12.70
C ARG A 66 -8.30 0.90 -11.64
N VAL A 67 -8.99 0.13 -10.80
CA VAL A 67 -8.34 -0.74 -9.82
C VAL A 67 -7.49 -1.81 -10.52
N GLU A 68 -8.02 -2.42 -11.57
CA GLU A 68 -7.32 -3.46 -12.33
C GLU A 68 -6.11 -2.92 -13.09
N GLU A 69 -6.24 -1.74 -13.69
CA GLU A 69 -5.15 -1.00 -14.33
C GLU A 69 -4.02 -0.71 -13.34
N LEU A 70 -4.34 -0.14 -12.16
CA LEU A 70 -3.34 0.14 -11.11
C LEU A 70 -2.67 -1.14 -10.60
N ARG A 71 -3.41 -2.24 -10.50
CA ARG A 71 -2.84 -3.54 -10.14
C ARG A 71 -1.90 -4.06 -11.23
N ALA A 72 -2.24 -3.88 -12.51
CA ALA A 72 -1.36 -4.26 -13.61
C ALA A 72 -0.06 -3.45 -13.60
N ALA A 73 -0.16 -2.13 -13.47
CA ALA A 73 1.00 -1.24 -13.34
C ALA A 73 1.88 -1.58 -12.13
N ARG A 74 1.26 -1.95 -10.99
CA ARG A 74 2.04 -2.37 -9.82
C ARG A 74 2.77 -3.71 -10.05
N ARG A 75 2.16 -4.66 -10.76
CA ARG A 75 2.80 -5.93 -11.11
C ARG A 75 3.99 -5.72 -12.05
N THR A 76 3.87 -4.86 -13.04
CA THR A 76 4.97 -4.54 -13.97
C THR A 76 6.12 -3.88 -13.22
N ALA A 77 5.85 -2.86 -12.39
CA ALA A 77 6.89 -2.19 -11.60
C ALA A 77 7.63 -3.13 -10.63
N ILE A 78 6.92 -4.07 -9.99
CA ILE A 78 7.56 -5.07 -9.12
C ILE A 78 8.46 -6.02 -9.94
N ARG A 79 8.03 -6.40 -11.14
CA ARG A 79 8.81 -7.29 -12.02
C ARG A 79 10.09 -6.60 -12.48
N GLU A 80 9.98 -5.36 -12.93
CA GLU A 80 11.12 -4.53 -13.35
C GLU A 80 12.13 -4.35 -12.20
N GLU A 81 11.68 -4.06 -10.98
CA GLU A 81 12.59 -3.91 -9.84
C GLU A 81 13.29 -5.23 -9.48
N LYS A 82 12.58 -6.37 -9.56
CA LYS A 82 13.18 -7.69 -9.34
C LYS A 82 14.23 -8.02 -10.41
N ASP A 83 13.95 -7.72 -11.67
CA ASP A 83 14.88 -7.94 -12.78
C ASP A 83 16.12 -7.02 -12.65
N ARG A 84 15.92 -5.78 -12.18
CA ARG A 84 17.02 -4.85 -11.89
C ARG A 84 17.91 -5.38 -10.77
N LEU A 85 17.32 -5.87 -9.68
CA LEU A 85 18.06 -6.45 -8.56
C LEU A 85 18.80 -7.74 -8.95
N SER A 86 18.20 -8.60 -9.78
CA SER A 86 18.86 -9.82 -10.26
C SER A 86 20.06 -9.53 -11.15
N MET A 87 19.97 -8.52 -12.03
CA MET A 87 21.10 -8.07 -12.85
C MET A 87 22.25 -7.50 -12.01
N LEU A 88 21.93 -6.75 -10.95
CA LEU A 88 22.93 -6.23 -10.01
C LEU A 88 23.59 -7.36 -9.20
N ALA A 89 22.80 -8.33 -8.73
CA ALA A 89 23.31 -9.51 -8.02
C ALA A 89 24.19 -10.39 -8.92
N SER A 90 23.81 -10.57 -10.20
CA SER A 90 24.60 -11.33 -11.17
C SER A 90 25.96 -10.67 -11.47
N ARG A 91 26.05 -9.33 -11.43
CA ARG A 91 27.33 -8.61 -11.57
C ARG A 91 28.23 -8.75 -10.34
N GLY A 92 27.66 -8.80 -9.13
CA GLY A 92 28.42 -9.06 -7.90
C GLY A 92 28.96 -10.50 -7.82
N ASN A 93 28.24 -11.47 -8.39
CA ASN A 93 28.64 -12.88 -8.39
C ASN A 93 29.77 -13.22 -9.38
N ALA A 94 30.07 -12.35 -10.35
CA ALA A 94 31.19 -12.54 -11.27
C ALA A 94 32.57 -12.21 -10.66
N GLN A 95 32.60 -11.61 -9.47
CA GLN A 95 33.83 -11.12 -8.83
C GLN A 95 34.18 -11.85 -7.52
N SER A 96 33.35 -12.80 -7.07
CA SER A 96 33.58 -13.60 -5.87
C SER A 96 33.62 -15.09 -6.19
N GLY A 97 34.66 -15.49 -6.92
CA GLY A 97 35.12 -16.87 -6.96
C GLY A 97 35.96 -17.16 -5.72
N SER A 98 35.33 -17.44 -4.58
CA SER A 98 35.75 -18.42 -3.56
C SER A 98 35.06 -18.19 -2.21
N ASN A 99 34.58 -19.31 -1.66
CA ASN A 99 34.22 -19.59 -0.27
C ASN A 99 32.76 -19.37 0.16
N GLY A 100 32.09 -20.51 0.39
CA GLY A 100 31.17 -20.70 1.51
C GLY A 100 29.69 -20.48 1.21
N LEU A 101 28.99 -21.58 0.91
CA LEU A 101 27.52 -21.62 0.92
C LEU A 101 27.01 -21.48 2.36
N SER A 102 26.59 -20.27 2.72
CA SER A 102 25.79 -20.00 3.92
C SER A 102 24.39 -19.59 3.50
N THR A 103 23.41 -20.46 3.76
CA THR A 103 21.99 -20.25 3.54
C THR A 103 21.45 -19.20 4.52
N ALA A 104 21.75 -17.92 4.27
CA ALA A 104 21.14 -16.81 5.00
C ALA A 104 19.86 -16.40 4.27
N ARG A 105 18.72 -16.65 4.91
CA ARG A 105 17.40 -16.19 4.49
C ARG A 105 17.43 -14.66 4.35
N ALA A 106 17.48 -14.17 3.12
CA ALA A 106 17.44 -12.74 2.81
C ALA A 106 16.10 -12.16 3.27
N THR A 107 16.08 -11.58 4.47
CA THR A 107 15.07 -10.60 4.86
C THR A 107 15.27 -9.39 3.97
N THR A 108 14.54 -9.34 2.85
CA THR A 108 14.44 -8.14 2.01
C THR A 108 14.08 -6.95 2.89
N PRO A 109 14.93 -5.91 2.98
CA PRO A 109 14.51 -4.67 3.62
C PRO A 109 13.37 -4.07 2.79
N LEU A 110 12.22 -3.81 3.43
CA LEU A 110 11.15 -3.06 2.78
C LEU A 110 11.73 -1.72 2.30
N PRO A 111 11.52 -1.33 1.03
CA PRO A 111 11.89 0.00 0.58
C PRO A 111 11.05 1.00 1.38
N THR A 112 11.73 1.88 2.10
CA THR A 112 11.19 3.03 2.83
C THR A 112 10.59 4.03 1.84
N SER A 113 9.44 3.68 1.25
CA SER A 113 8.71 4.47 0.26
C SER A 113 7.87 5.60 0.87
N TRP A 114 7.91 5.78 2.19
CA TRP A 114 7.04 6.71 2.92
C TRP A 114 7.39 8.20 2.72
N ARG A 115 8.58 8.52 2.21
CA ARG A 115 9.02 9.91 2.04
C ARG A 115 8.23 10.69 0.97
N ASN A 116 7.55 10.02 0.04
CA ASN A 116 6.88 10.67 -1.09
C ASN A 116 5.37 10.92 -0.90
N LEU A 117 4.78 10.56 0.25
CA LEU A 117 3.33 10.74 0.46
C LEU A 117 2.93 12.21 0.71
N LYS A 118 3.90 13.09 1.01
CA LYS A 118 3.64 14.50 1.37
C LYS A 118 3.16 15.37 0.20
N HIS A 119 3.26 14.90 -1.05
CA HIS A 119 2.94 15.70 -2.25
C HIS A 119 1.66 15.30 -2.98
N THR A 120 0.91 14.28 -2.50
CA THR A 120 -0.23 13.72 -3.26
C THR A 120 -1.61 14.18 -2.77
N PHE A 121 -1.70 14.92 -1.67
CA PHE A 121 -2.95 15.51 -1.19
C PHE A 121 -2.89 17.04 -1.27
N LYS A 122 -3.21 17.57 -2.46
CA LYS A 122 -3.59 18.96 -2.67
C LYS A 122 -4.84 18.99 -3.54
#